data_AF-A0A816HRF4-F1
#
_entry.id   AF-A0A816HRF4-F1
#
_cell.length_a   1.000
_cell.length_b   1.000
_cell.length_c   1.000
_cell.angle_alpha   90.00
_cell.angle_beta   90.00
_cell.angle_gamma   90.00
#
_symmetry.space_group_name_H-M   'P 1'
#
loop_
_entity.id
_entity.type
_entity.pdbx_description
1 polymer ?
#
loop_
_entity_poly.entity_id
_entity_poly.type
_entity_poly.pdbx_seq_one_letter_code
_entity_poly.pdbx_strand_id
1 'polypeptide(L)'
;MKDFLNWFPNLKFLEIECRSDLDLCDGYEWEKFLSNQISNLKIFHFKFQLRSTIIINTNGIQNILRSYSSSYWLNEKQWFIAIEWNRRLVYSIPRYLCESADSDFRRPLNCTIKDESIFSNHINALAIWGESNDYFPNVKELWLVDDPLIINLESIINFNRIERLVFSSKLHLSLENLFNLIKIMR
;
A
#
# COMPACT_ATOMS: atom_id res chain seq x y z
N MET A 1 6.78 5.89 27.03
CA MET A 1 6.79 6.84 25.90
C MET A 1 6.90 8.31 26.32
N LYS A 2 6.19 8.78 27.37
CA LYS A 2 6.19 10.20 27.79
C LYS A 2 7.58 10.81 28.01
N ASP A 3 8.54 10.06 28.57
CA ASP A 3 9.86 10.63 28.89
C ASP A 3 10.84 10.66 27.69
N PHE A 4 10.64 9.81 26.69
CA PHE A 4 11.58 9.61 25.59
C PHE A 4 11.59 10.79 24.60
N LEU A 5 10.43 11.42 24.37
CA LEU A 5 10.30 12.47 23.33
C LEU A 5 10.44 13.90 23.84
N ASN A 6 10.38 14.11 25.16
CA ASN A 6 10.80 15.37 25.79
C ASN A 6 12.28 15.69 25.53
N TRP A 7 13.07 14.68 25.15
CA TRP A 7 14.47 14.85 24.72
C TRP A 7 14.61 15.38 23.30
N PHE A 8 13.53 15.39 22.51
CA PHE A 8 13.52 15.81 21.10
C PHE A 8 12.48 16.91 20.85
N PRO A 9 12.58 18.09 21.50
CA PRO A 9 11.59 19.17 21.38
C PRO A 9 11.44 19.72 19.94
N ASN A 10 12.44 19.47 19.10
CA ASN A 10 12.49 19.90 17.71
C ASN A 10 12.20 18.77 16.71
N LEU A 11 11.67 17.62 17.18
CA LEU A 11 11.39 16.49 16.31
C LEU A 11 10.32 16.86 15.28
N LYS A 12 10.69 16.82 14.00
CA LYS A 12 9.80 17.11 12.86
C LYS A 12 9.34 15.86 12.12
N PHE A 13 10.08 14.77 12.27
CA PHE A 13 9.86 13.51 11.58
C PHE A 13 9.98 12.37 12.59
N LEU A 14 8.97 11.50 12.62
CA LEU A 14 8.96 10.29 13.43
C LEU A 14 8.47 9.14 12.56
N GLU A 15 9.27 8.09 12.48
CA GLU A 15 8.93 6.85 11.79
C GLU A 15 9.07 5.68 12.75
N ILE A 16 8.08 4.78 12.78
CA ILE A 16 8.06 3.62 13.67
C ILE A 16 7.66 2.37 12.89
N GLU A 17 8.58 1.41 12.79
CA GLU A 17 8.29 0.08 12.27
C GLU A 17 8.57 -0.97 13.35
N CYS A 18 7.53 -1.70 13.78
CA CYS A 18 7.68 -2.69 14.84
C CYS A 18 6.60 -3.78 14.82
N ARG A 19 6.86 -4.85 15.56
CA ARG A 19 5.80 -5.79 15.97
C ARG A 19 5.09 -5.22 17.18
N SER A 20 3.76 -5.20 17.17
CA SER A 20 2.98 -4.54 18.22
C SER A 20 1.77 -5.35 18.67
N ASP A 21 1.24 -4.94 19.83
CA ASP A 21 -0.13 -5.23 20.22
C ASP A 21 -1.09 -4.16 19.65
N LEU A 22 -2.38 -4.27 19.99
CA LEU A 22 -3.43 -3.39 19.48
C LEU A 22 -3.38 -1.97 20.04
N ASP A 23 -2.74 -1.78 21.18
CA ASP A 23 -2.59 -0.49 21.84
C ASP A 23 -1.85 0.54 20.97
N LEU A 24 -0.83 0.11 20.21
CA LEU A 24 -0.15 0.98 19.25
C LEU A 24 -1.00 1.33 18.03
N CYS A 25 -2.14 0.67 17.82
CA CYS A 25 -3.05 0.94 16.71
C CYS A 25 -4.20 1.91 17.09
N ASP A 26 -4.16 2.52 18.28
CA ASP A 26 -5.18 3.49 18.69
C ASP A 26 -4.78 4.92 18.25
N GLY A 27 -5.46 5.42 17.22
CA GLY A 27 -5.25 6.76 16.70
C GLY A 27 -5.64 7.88 17.67
N TYR A 28 -6.52 7.65 18.64
CA TYR A 28 -6.86 8.66 19.65
C TYR A 28 -5.73 8.86 20.66
N GLU A 29 -5.10 7.76 21.08
CA GLU A 29 -3.93 7.82 21.97
C GLU A 29 -2.75 8.48 21.26
N TRP A 30 -2.52 8.17 19.98
CA TRP A 30 -1.52 8.88 19.18
C TRP A 30 -1.84 10.36 19.00
N GLU A 31 -3.09 10.72 18.70
CA GLU A 31 -3.51 12.12 18.56
C GLU A 31 -3.24 12.90 19.85
N LYS A 32 -3.66 12.36 21.00
CA LYS A 32 -3.43 12.94 22.32
C LYS A 32 -1.93 13.06 22.63
N PHE A 33 -1.15 12.05 22.26
CA PHE A 33 0.29 12.07 22.48
C PHE A 33 0.99 13.13 21.61
N LEU A 34 0.71 13.15 20.31
CA LEU A 34 1.35 14.03 19.33
C LEU A 34 0.96 15.50 19.52
N SER A 35 -0.33 15.78 19.79
CA SER A 35 -0.81 17.14 20.04
C SER A 35 -0.19 17.77 21.30
N ASN A 36 0.02 16.98 22.35
CA ASN A 36 0.49 17.49 23.64
C ASN A 36 2.00 17.48 23.81
N GLN A 37 2.73 16.59 23.13
CA GLN A 37 4.16 16.35 23.41
C GLN A 37 5.08 16.76 22.26
N ILE A 38 4.60 16.79 21.01
CA ILE A 38 5.44 17.07 19.83
C ILE A 38 4.68 17.92 18.81
N SER A 39 4.28 19.12 19.20
CA SER A 39 3.53 20.04 18.33
C SER A 39 4.26 20.39 17.02
N ASN A 40 5.60 20.30 17.02
CA ASN A 40 6.44 20.55 15.84
C ASN A 40 6.50 19.36 14.85
N LEU A 41 5.89 18.22 15.16
CA LEU A 41 5.93 17.04 14.30
C LEU A 41 5.14 17.29 13.01
N LYS A 42 5.85 17.20 11.88
CA LYS A 42 5.32 17.42 10.53
C LYS A 42 4.98 16.13 9.82
N ILE A 43 5.70 15.06 10.13
CA ILE A 43 5.50 13.75 9.51
C ILE A 43 5.51 12.69 10.60
N PHE A 44 4.47 11.87 10.61
CA PHE A 44 4.38 10.66 11.41
C PHE A 44 4.07 9.48 10.50
N HIS A 45 5.00 8.55 10.43
CA HIS A 45 4.84 7.32 9.68
C HIS A 45 4.96 6.12 10.59
N PHE A 46 4.17 5.09 10.32
CA PHE A 46 4.29 3.86 11.05
C PHE A 46 3.91 2.63 10.24
N LYS A 47 4.45 1.49 10.64
CA LYS A 47 4.09 0.15 10.17
C LYS A 47 4.12 -0.83 11.33
N PHE A 48 2.94 -1.25 11.74
CA PHE A 48 2.72 -2.14 12.87
C PHE A 48 2.33 -3.52 12.39
N GLN A 49 3.17 -4.50 12.70
CA GLN A 49 2.92 -5.92 12.44
C GLN A 49 2.31 -6.54 13.70
N LEU A 50 1.00 -6.80 13.66
CA LEU A 50 0.30 -7.38 14.79
C LEU A 50 0.75 -8.83 15.04
N ARG A 51 0.84 -9.20 16.33
CA ARG A 51 1.18 -10.55 16.76
C ARG A 51 0.15 -11.57 16.29
N SER A 52 0.60 -12.81 16.09
CA SER A 52 -0.25 -13.87 15.54
C SER A 52 -1.37 -14.35 16.47
N THR A 53 -1.24 -14.08 17.76
CA THR A 53 -2.22 -14.38 18.81
C THR A 53 -3.38 -13.39 18.85
N ILE A 54 -3.27 -12.26 18.17
CA ILE A 54 -4.31 -11.22 18.16
C ILE A 54 -5.39 -11.63 17.17
N ILE A 55 -6.60 -11.80 17.68
CA ILE A 55 -7.80 -12.08 16.89
C ILE A 55 -8.64 -10.81 16.90
N ILE A 56 -8.84 -10.23 15.71
CA ILE A 56 -9.70 -9.06 15.52
C ILE A 56 -10.86 -9.46 14.62
N ASN A 57 -12.07 -9.09 15.03
CA ASN A 57 -13.25 -9.16 14.19
C ASN A 57 -13.45 -7.85 13.40
N THR A 58 -14.44 -7.81 12.51
CA THR A 58 -14.75 -6.62 11.71
C THR A 58 -14.94 -5.37 12.56
N ASN A 59 -15.53 -5.48 13.76
CA ASN A 59 -15.73 -4.34 14.66
C ASN A 59 -14.41 -3.77 15.18
N GLY A 60 -13.43 -4.61 15.51
CA GLY A 60 -12.12 -4.14 15.95
C GLY A 60 -11.35 -3.41 14.84
N ILE A 61 -11.43 -3.90 13.60
CA ILE A 61 -10.88 -3.19 12.43
C ILE A 61 -11.54 -1.81 12.27
N GLN A 62 -12.87 -1.76 12.36
CA GLN A 62 -13.61 -0.49 12.26
C GLN A 62 -13.28 0.46 13.40
N ASN A 63 -13.01 -0.04 14.60
CA ASN A 63 -12.60 0.80 15.72
C ASN A 63 -11.22 1.42 15.49
N ILE A 64 -10.26 0.66 14.97
CA ILE A 64 -8.94 1.18 14.57
C ILE A 64 -9.12 2.28 13.51
N LEU A 65 -9.87 2.02 12.43
CA LEU A 65 -10.12 3.02 11.40
C LEU A 65 -10.77 4.29 11.96
N ARG A 66 -11.79 4.13 12.82
CA ARG A 66 -12.49 5.26 13.46
C ARG A 66 -11.54 6.11 14.29
N SER A 67 -10.60 5.48 15.01
CA SER A 67 -9.60 6.21 15.81
C SER A 67 -8.66 7.10 14.99
N TYR A 68 -8.49 6.81 13.69
CA TYR A 68 -7.72 7.62 12.74
C TYR A 68 -8.59 8.46 11.79
N SER A 69 -9.89 8.59 12.08
CA SER A 69 -10.83 9.34 11.23
C SER A 69 -11.19 10.73 11.77
N SER A 70 -10.49 11.21 12.80
CA SER A 70 -10.70 12.56 13.33
C SER A 70 -10.21 13.65 12.36
N SER A 71 -10.66 14.90 12.57
CA SER A 71 -10.20 16.05 11.77
C SER A 71 -8.69 16.28 11.91
N TYR A 72 -8.12 15.94 13.07
CA TYR A 72 -6.68 16.00 13.29
C TYR A 72 -5.93 15.14 12.26
N TRP A 73 -6.34 13.87 12.10
CA TRP A 73 -5.71 12.96 11.15
C TRP A 73 -6.00 13.32 9.70
N LEU A 74 -7.27 13.52 9.36
CA LEU A 74 -7.71 13.61 7.96
C LEU A 74 -7.54 15.01 7.35
N ASN A 75 -7.74 16.07 8.13
CA ASN A 75 -7.76 17.44 7.61
C ASN A 75 -6.48 18.20 7.95
N GLU A 76 -6.04 18.15 9.21
CA GLU A 76 -4.87 18.92 9.65
C GLU A 76 -3.55 18.27 9.21
N LYS A 77 -3.42 16.96 9.44
CA LYS A 77 -2.20 16.22 9.15
C LYS A 77 -2.19 15.53 7.80
N GLN A 78 -3.38 15.16 7.29
CA GLN A 78 -3.56 14.32 6.10
C GLN A 78 -2.75 13.01 6.19
N TRP A 79 -2.68 12.44 7.39
CA TRP A 79 -2.02 11.16 7.66
C TRP A 79 -3.08 10.06 7.63
N PHE A 80 -3.10 9.30 6.55
CA PHE A 80 -4.06 8.22 6.36
C PHE A 80 -3.43 6.88 6.76
N ILE A 81 -4.30 5.91 7.05
CA ILE A 81 -3.88 4.57 7.46
C ILE A 81 -4.57 3.51 6.61
N ALA A 82 -3.89 2.39 6.39
CA ALA A 82 -4.43 1.21 5.74
C ALA A 82 -4.20 -0.03 6.61
N ILE A 83 -5.11 -0.99 6.50
CA ILE A 83 -5.07 -2.26 7.22
C ILE A 83 -5.07 -3.41 6.20
N GLU A 84 -4.00 -4.20 6.21
CA GLU A 84 -3.89 -5.45 5.46
C GLU A 84 -4.01 -6.62 6.41
N TRP A 85 -5.25 -7.07 6.63
CA TRP A 85 -5.53 -8.07 7.66
C TRP A 85 -4.87 -9.44 7.40
N ASN A 86 -4.84 -9.89 6.14
CA ASN A 86 -4.18 -11.16 5.77
C ASN A 86 -2.70 -11.18 6.17
N ARG A 87 -2.06 -10.01 6.14
CA ARG A 87 -0.67 -9.81 6.57
C ARG A 87 -0.56 -9.30 8.00
N ARG A 88 -1.68 -9.02 8.68
CA ARG A 88 -1.75 -8.44 10.03
C ARG A 88 -0.98 -7.13 10.16
N LEU A 89 -1.10 -6.28 9.14
CA LEU A 89 -0.40 -4.99 9.07
C LEU A 89 -1.38 -3.83 9.26
N VAL A 90 -0.98 -2.85 10.06
CA VAL A 90 -1.59 -1.52 10.14
C VAL A 90 -0.49 -0.51 9.85
N TYR A 91 -0.67 0.34 8.84
CA TYR A 91 0.41 1.22 8.40
C TYR A 91 -0.09 2.55 7.87
N SER A 92 0.77 3.56 7.94
CA SER A 92 0.53 4.88 7.37
C SER A 92 0.82 4.91 5.88
N ILE A 93 -0.01 5.60 5.11
CA ILE A 93 0.17 5.81 3.67
C ILE A 93 0.52 7.29 3.38
N PRO A 94 1.27 7.58 2.29
CA PRO A 94 1.76 6.63 1.27
C PRO A 94 3.03 5.86 1.63
N ARG A 95 3.70 6.21 2.75
CA ARG A 95 5.06 5.74 3.09
C ARG A 95 5.28 4.22 2.99
N TYR A 96 4.28 3.44 3.39
CA TYR A 96 4.36 1.97 3.41
C TYR A 96 3.42 1.30 2.40
N LEU A 97 3.02 2.03 1.34
CA LEU A 97 2.34 1.41 0.21
C LEU A 97 3.27 0.42 -0.48
N CYS A 98 2.70 -0.71 -0.90
CA CYS A 98 3.41 -1.69 -1.69
C CYS A 98 3.66 -1.10 -3.08
N GLU A 99 4.90 -1.18 -3.59
CA GLU A 99 5.24 -0.71 -4.94
C GLU A 99 5.15 -1.81 -5.99
N SER A 100 5.03 -3.07 -5.55
CA SER A 100 4.87 -4.23 -6.41
C SER A 100 3.50 -4.88 -6.21
N ALA A 101 2.89 -5.34 -7.28
CA ALA A 101 1.62 -6.06 -7.23
C ALA A 101 1.62 -7.22 -8.22
N ASP A 102 0.54 -7.98 -8.21
CA ASP A 102 0.25 -9.01 -9.20
C ASP A 102 -1.17 -8.90 -9.75
N SER A 103 -1.55 -9.77 -10.69
CA SER A 103 -2.91 -9.78 -11.27
C SER A 103 -3.99 -10.06 -10.23
N ASP A 104 -3.65 -10.67 -9.10
CA ASP A 104 -4.55 -10.93 -7.97
C ASP A 104 -4.55 -9.78 -6.93
N PHE A 105 -3.97 -8.62 -7.27
CA PHE A 105 -3.93 -7.45 -6.41
C PHE A 105 -5.31 -7.12 -5.86
N ARG A 106 -5.33 -6.87 -4.55
CA ARG A 106 -6.52 -6.37 -3.85
C ARG A 106 -6.10 -5.16 -3.05
N ARG A 107 -6.86 -4.08 -3.19
CA ARG A 107 -6.71 -2.90 -2.34
C ARG A 107 -6.91 -3.29 -0.87
N PRO A 108 -6.23 -2.63 0.07
CA PRO A 108 -6.48 -2.88 1.49
C PRO A 108 -7.98 -2.77 1.79
N LEU A 109 -8.51 -3.79 2.46
CA LEU A 109 -9.95 -3.90 2.76
C LEU A 109 -10.48 -2.71 3.58
N ASN A 110 -9.59 -2.01 4.27
CA ASN A 110 -9.90 -1.03 5.28
C ASN A 110 -8.86 0.09 5.25
N CYS A 111 -9.29 1.29 4.87
CA CYS A 111 -8.45 2.49 4.81
C CYS A 111 -9.25 3.73 5.21
N THR A 112 -8.56 4.75 5.76
CA THR A 112 -9.17 6.06 6.04
C THR A 112 -9.14 7.03 4.87
N ILE A 113 -8.41 6.70 3.79
CA ILE A 113 -8.42 7.49 2.56
C ILE A 113 -9.69 7.22 1.74
N LYS A 114 -10.24 8.27 1.12
CA LYS A 114 -11.40 8.16 0.22
C LYS A 114 -11.00 7.85 -1.22
N ASP A 115 -9.87 8.39 -1.65
CA ASP A 115 -9.35 8.17 -3.00
C ASP A 115 -8.44 6.93 -3.00
N GLU A 116 -9.03 5.80 -3.38
CA GLU A 116 -8.32 4.53 -3.46
C GLU A 116 -7.38 4.43 -4.68
N SER A 117 -7.44 5.38 -5.63
CA SER A 117 -6.54 5.36 -6.79
C SER A 117 -5.07 5.47 -6.37
N ILE A 118 -4.80 6.00 -5.17
CA ILE A 118 -3.46 6.07 -4.59
C ILE A 118 -2.76 4.71 -4.56
N PHE A 119 -3.50 3.61 -4.34
CA PHE A 119 -2.93 2.26 -4.24
C PHE A 119 -2.41 1.81 -5.60
N SER A 120 -3.24 1.86 -6.64
CA SER A 120 -2.83 1.47 -8.00
C SER A 120 -1.81 2.44 -8.59
N ASN A 121 -1.87 3.73 -8.22
CA ASN A 121 -0.90 4.74 -8.63
C ASN A 121 0.49 4.51 -8.02
N HIS A 122 0.62 3.83 -6.89
CA HIS A 122 1.93 3.55 -6.28
C HIS A 122 2.60 2.29 -6.83
N ILE A 123 1.88 1.45 -7.59
CA ILE A 123 2.45 0.25 -8.20
C ILE A 123 3.37 0.64 -9.37
N ASN A 124 4.65 0.27 -9.25
CA ASN A 124 5.67 0.43 -10.28
C ASN A 124 6.13 -0.90 -10.88
N ALA A 125 5.89 -2.03 -10.19
CA ALA A 125 6.20 -3.38 -10.68
C ALA A 125 4.95 -4.26 -10.63
N LEU A 126 4.61 -4.93 -11.74
CA LEU A 126 3.41 -5.74 -11.84
C LEU A 126 3.70 -7.09 -12.48
N ALA A 127 3.28 -8.16 -11.82
CA ALA A 127 3.24 -9.50 -12.38
C ALA A 127 1.84 -9.86 -12.87
N ILE A 128 1.70 -10.26 -14.13
CA ILE A 128 0.41 -10.62 -14.73
C ILE A 128 0.47 -12.08 -15.17
N TRP A 129 -0.43 -12.90 -14.61
CA TRP A 129 -0.70 -14.27 -15.06
C TRP A 129 -2.18 -14.48 -15.44
N GLY A 130 -3.01 -13.44 -15.34
CA GLY A 130 -4.43 -13.50 -15.64
C GLY A 130 -5.07 -12.12 -15.76
N GLU A 131 -6.38 -12.09 -15.92
CA GLU A 131 -7.15 -10.83 -15.94
C GLU A 131 -6.97 -10.06 -14.63
N SER A 132 -7.00 -8.72 -14.72
CA SER A 132 -7.03 -7.84 -13.57
C SER A 132 -8.18 -6.85 -13.71
N ASN A 133 -8.82 -6.52 -12.60
CA ASN A 133 -9.89 -5.52 -12.54
C ASN A 133 -9.35 -4.10 -12.29
N ASP A 134 -8.05 -3.96 -12.02
CA ASP A 134 -7.42 -2.70 -11.66
C ASP A 134 -6.56 -2.17 -12.82
N TYR A 135 -6.56 -0.84 -12.96
CA TYR A 135 -5.67 -0.13 -13.86
C TYR A 135 -4.48 0.46 -13.07
N PHE A 136 -3.27 0.16 -13.51
CA PHE A 136 -2.01 0.55 -12.87
C PHE A 136 -1.23 1.52 -13.78
N PRO A 137 -1.47 2.84 -13.68
CA PRO A 137 -0.96 3.80 -14.65
C PRO A 137 0.55 4.07 -14.54
N ASN A 138 1.20 3.68 -13.44
CA ASN A 138 2.59 4.01 -13.14
C ASN A 138 3.54 2.79 -13.22
N VAL A 139 3.07 1.65 -13.74
CA VAL A 139 3.92 0.47 -13.92
C VAL A 139 5.08 0.78 -14.86
N LYS A 140 6.27 0.37 -14.43
CA LYS A 140 7.54 0.47 -15.14
C LYS A 140 8.13 -0.90 -15.42
N GLU A 141 7.95 -1.82 -14.49
CA GLU A 141 8.40 -3.21 -14.62
C GLU A 141 7.19 -4.13 -14.77
N LEU A 142 7.12 -4.84 -15.90
CA LEU A 142 6.04 -5.77 -16.21
C LEU A 142 6.59 -7.18 -16.32
N TRP A 143 6.04 -8.11 -15.54
CA TRP A 143 6.28 -9.54 -15.68
C TRP A 143 5.06 -10.20 -16.29
N LEU A 144 5.23 -10.75 -17.48
CA LEU A 144 4.21 -11.58 -18.12
C LEU A 144 4.53 -13.05 -17.81
N VAL A 145 3.63 -13.70 -17.09
CA VAL A 145 3.82 -15.06 -16.58
C VAL A 145 2.80 -16.00 -17.24
N ASP A 146 3.24 -17.22 -17.55
CA ASP A 146 2.47 -18.29 -18.19
C ASP A 146 1.98 -17.94 -19.61
N ASP A 147 0.73 -17.53 -19.83
CA ASP A 147 0.15 -17.25 -21.17
C ASP A 147 -0.58 -15.89 -21.22
N PRO A 148 0.14 -14.79 -21.50
CA PRO A 148 -0.45 -13.45 -21.54
C PRO A 148 -1.25 -13.17 -22.82
N LEU A 149 -1.28 -14.07 -23.81
CA LEU A 149 -1.86 -13.80 -25.14
C LEU A 149 -3.38 -13.56 -25.13
N ILE A 150 -4.06 -13.92 -24.05
CA ILE A 150 -5.50 -13.75 -23.89
C ILE A 150 -5.85 -12.45 -23.14
N ILE A 151 -4.86 -11.75 -22.59
CA ILE A 151 -5.07 -10.63 -21.67
C ILE A 151 -5.05 -9.31 -22.43
N ASN A 152 -6.09 -8.49 -22.25
CA ASN A 152 -6.07 -7.11 -22.71
C ASN A 152 -5.19 -6.25 -21.78
N LEU A 153 -3.90 -6.18 -22.07
CA LEU A 153 -2.94 -5.42 -21.27
C LEU A 153 -3.21 -3.90 -21.26
N GLU A 154 -3.81 -3.36 -22.32
CA GLU A 154 -4.16 -1.92 -22.40
C GLU A 154 -5.15 -1.49 -21.33
N SER A 155 -6.06 -2.39 -20.91
CA SER A 155 -7.00 -2.11 -19.82
C SER A 155 -6.37 -2.18 -18.44
N ILE A 156 -5.13 -2.68 -18.32
CA ILE A 156 -4.46 -2.92 -17.04
C ILE A 156 -3.29 -1.95 -16.83
N ILE A 157 -2.56 -1.57 -17.88
CA ILE A 157 -1.34 -0.76 -17.77
C ILE A 157 -1.22 0.33 -18.83
N ASN A 158 -0.34 1.30 -18.59
CA ASN A 158 0.10 2.26 -19.61
C ASN A 158 1.41 1.78 -20.26
N PHE A 159 1.36 1.29 -21.51
CA PHE A 159 2.55 0.79 -22.21
C PHE A 159 3.68 1.81 -22.36
N ASN A 160 3.36 3.10 -22.47
CA ASN A 160 4.35 4.16 -22.65
C ASN A 160 5.27 4.36 -21.43
N ARG A 161 4.96 3.69 -20.31
CA ARG A 161 5.73 3.78 -19.07
C ARG A 161 6.56 2.53 -18.77
N ILE A 162 6.42 1.48 -19.57
CA ILE A 162 7.15 0.23 -19.35
C ILE A 162 8.62 0.41 -19.73
N GLU A 163 9.48 0.32 -18.72
CA GLU A 163 10.94 0.42 -18.83
C GLU A 163 11.59 -0.97 -18.85
N ARG A 164 10.95 -1.96 -18.21
CA ARG A 164 11.45 -3.34 -18.12
C ARG A 164 10.33 -4.34 -18.35
N LEU A 165 10.53 -5.21 -19.34
CA LEU A 165 9.65 -6.34 -19.63
C LEU A 165 10.38 -7.64 -19.31
N VAL A 166 9.76 -8.49 -18.48
CA VAL A 166 10.21 -9.86 -18.22
C VAL A 166 9.14 -10.80 -18.71
N PHE A 167 9.54 -11.77 -19.52
CA PHE A 167 8.65 -12.81 -20.01
C PHE A 167 9.07 -14.15 -19.42
N SER A 168 8.16 -14.82 -18.73
CA SER A 168 8.37 -16.14 -18.16
C SER A 168 7.20 -17.05 -18.53
N SER A 169 7.38 -17.87 -19.56
CA SER A 169 6.40 -18.88 -19.94
C SER A 169 6.97 -20.27 -19.81
N LYS A 170 6.09 -21.20 -19.44
CA LYS A 170 6.32 -22.64 -19.57
C LYS A 170 6.04 -23.15 -20.98
N LEU A 171 5.46 -22.31 -21.85
CA LEU A 171 5.15 -22.64 -23.23
C LEU A 171 6.36 -22.37 -24.13
N HIS A 172 6.52 -23.20 -25.17
CA HIS A 172 7.43 -22.89 -26.27
C HIS A 172 6.88 -21.70 -27.05
N LEU A 173 7.43 -20.51 -26.82
CA LEU A 173 7.13 -19.36 -27.65
C LEU A 173 7.76 -19.52 -29.05
N SER A 174 6.94 -19.35 -30.09
CA SER A 174 7.45 -19.04 -31.43
C SER A 174 7.83 -17.55 -31.50
N LEU A 175 8.74 -17.20 -32.42
CA LEU A 175 9.07 -15.80 -32.72
C LEU A 175 7.83 -15.01 -33.13
N GLU A 176 6.88 -15.64 -33.81
CA GLU A 176 5.61 -15.03 -34.22
C GLU A 176 4.77 -14.62 -33.01
N ASN A 177 4.67 -15.46 -31.99
CA ASN A 177 3.94 -15.14 -30.76
C ASN A 177 4.62 -13.98 -29.99
N LEU A 178 5.95 -13.97 -29.97
CA LEU A 178 6.71 -12.86 -29.39
C LEU A 178 6.47 -11.55 -30.15
N PHE A 179 6.47 -11.58 -31.49
CA PHE A 179 6.19 -10.40 -32.31
C PHE A 179 4.75 -9.91 -32.17
N ASN A 180 3.78 -10.82 -32.04
CA ASN A 180 2.38 -10.46 -31.78
C ASN A 180 2.23 -9.79 -30.40
N LEU A 181 2.91 -10.31 -29.37
CA LEU A 181 2.97 -9.66 -28.05
C LEU A 181 3.58 -8.25 -28.12
N ILE A 182 4.73 -8.10 -28.81
CA ILE A 182 5.38 -6.79 -28.98
C ILE A 182 4.49 -5.83 -29.79
N LYS A 183 3.73 -6.33 -30.77
CA LYS A 183 2.76 -5.53 -31.53
C LYS A 183 1.60 -5.05 -30.67
N ILE A 184 1.10 -5.86 -29.73
CA ILE A 184 0.04 -5.46 -28.79
C ILE A 184 0.53 -4.34 -27.86
N MET A 185 1.84 -4.24 -27.59
CA MET A 185 2.43 -3.22 -26.73
C MET A 185 2.71 -1.87 -27.45
N ARG A 186 2.36 -1.70 -28.73
CA ARG A 186 2.63 -0.49 -29.55
C ARG A 186 1.34 0.21 -29.97
#